data_AF-A0A653FGU4-F1
#
_entry.id   AF-A0A653FGU4-F1
#
_cell.length_a   1.000
_cell.length_b   1.000
_cell.length_c   1.000
_cell.angle_alpha   90.00
_cell.angle_beta   90.00
_cell.angle_gamma   90.00
#
_symmetry.space_group_name_H-M   'P 1'
#
loop_
_entity.id
_entity.type
_entity.pdbx_description
1 polymer ?
#
loop_
_entity_poly.entity_id
_entity_poly.type
_entity_poly.pdbx_seq_one_letter_code
_entity_poly.pdbx_strand_id
1 'polypeptide(L)'
;MRRVVTVIEAGPVGVHRAGAESGPVPDELAQTALECIDDQFAIVDDHFVTVEDLWTRVLGTGHARDAVVVHPTWWTPNRVTRLRDIATTCGIGRVVSRADALGADATGASWTVIEISTDLVSVTHNGGVPQSWTRGGHTEEAVVDAVCTAVGDTRDVVLDVPDDVPGGRELARALTRRVRCRHASPVDVLQRAVTDTPAREPERRPRKVTVGVAAVAIMGMCTTLAAHERPTDTVTTGLVEGRVAVQIPRGWRVERVTDDAGSPRLQVFSPSGTDPVIHITQSPVGAGDVADTLRYALEQAPAGVFVDFDPDDRIADRPAITYREVRAHREVRWAVVVDGPVRIAIGCQGREFHAACSAAVASAHAAS
;
A
#
# COMPACT_ATOMS: atom_id res chain seq x y z
N MET A 1 -9.45 -8.15 41.43
CA MET A 1 -8.50 -7.39 40.60
C MET A 1 -9.07 -7.34 39.19
N ARG A 2 -9.25 -6.16 38.59
CA ARG A 2 -9.56 -6.07 37.14
C ARG A 2 -8.37 -6.67 36.40
N ARG A 3 -8.62 -7.69 35.57
CA ARG A 3 -7.61 -8.28 34.69
C ARG A 3 -7.16 -7.16 33.75
N VAL A 4 -5.92 -6.72 33.86
CA VAL A 4 -5.37 -5.68 32.98
C VAL A 4 -4.99 -6.38 31.68
N VAL A 5 -5.67 -6.03 30.60
CA VAL A 5 -5.38 -6.54 29.27
C VAL A 5 -4.59 -5.48 28.51
N THR A 6 -3.51 -5.89 27.88
CA THR A 6 -2.71 -5.05 27.01
C THR A 6 -3.35 -4.99 25.63
N VAL A 7 -3.66 -3.80 25.13
CA VAL A 7 -4.09 -3.62 23.73
C VAL A 7 -2.95 -3.00 22.94
N ILE A 8 -2.61 -3.64 21.83
CA ILE A 8 -1.60 -3.20 20.88
C ILE A 8 -2.32 -2.76 19.62
N GLU A 9 -2.44 -1.46 19.39
CA GLU A 9 -3.04 -0.90 18.19
C GLU A 9 -1.94 -0.71 17.14
N ALA A 10 -1.98 -1.48 16.06
CA ALA A 10 -1.11 -1.33 14.92
C ALA A 10 -1.75 -0.39 13.88
N GLY A 11 -1.05 0.69 13.53
CA GLY A 11 -1.48 1.66 12.55
C GLY A 11 -2.62 2.58 13.02
N PRO A 12 -3.08 3.50 12.15
CA PRO A 12 -2.60 3.69 10.79
C PRO A 12 -1.24 4.39 10.67
N VAL A 13 -0.80 5.12 11.69
CA VAL A 13 0.46 5.92 11.64
C VAL A 13 1.51 5.53 12.67
N GLY A 14 1.14 4.75 13.68
CA GLY A 14 2.04 4.29 14.72
C GLY A 14 1.59 2.98 15.34
N VAL A 15 2.34 2.48 16.33
CA VAL A 15 1.96 1.32 17.12
C VAL A 15 1.84 1.72 18.58
N HIS A 16 0.62 1.67 19.11
CA HIS A 16 0.32 2.13 20.46
C HIS A 16 0.03 0.95 21.39
N ARG A 17 0.55 1.03 22.61
CA ARG A 17 0.28 0.04 23.66
C ARG A 17 -0.51 0.71 24.78
N ALA A 18 -1.70 0.21 25.05
CA ALA A 18 -2.53 0.63 26.17
C ALA A 18 -2.63 -0.51 27.20
N GLY A 19 -2.52 -0.18 28.49
CA GLY A 19 -2.60 -1.17 29.58
C GLY A 19 -1.36 -2.05 29.77
N ALA A 20 -0.28 -1.82 29.02
CA ALA A 20 1.00 -2.53 29.18
C ALA A 20 1.82 -2.00 30.38
N GLU A 21 2.54 -2.89 31.07
CA GLU A 21 3.62 -2.49 31.99
C GLU A 21 4.90 -2.07 31.23
N SER A 22 5.08 -2.57 30.01
CA SER A 22 6.15 -2.14 29.12
C SER A 22 5.88 -0.72 28.60
N GLY A 23 6.94 0.09 28.48
CA GLY A 23 6.86 1.45 27.95
C GLY A 23 6.36 1.52 26.49
N PRO A 24 6.16 2.75 25.97
CA PRO A 24 5.72 2.96 24.60
C PRO A 24 6.68 2.31 23.59
N VAL A 25 6.15 1.91 22.44
CA VAL A 25 6.99 1.50 21.30
C VAL A 25 7.72 2.74 20.78
N PRO A 26 9.04 2.71 20.56
CA PRO A 26 9.73 3.83 19.93
C PRO A 26 9.13 4.15 18.56
N ASP A 27 8.92 5.44 18.27
CA ASP A 27 8.21 5.88 17.06
C ASP A 27 8.88 5.39 15.77
N GLU A 28 10.22 5.47 15.68
CA GLU A 28 10.98 4.96 14.53
C GLU A 28 10.78 3.45 14.33
N LEU A 29 10.80 2.67 15.42
CA LEU A 29 10.58 1.22 15.36
C LEU A 29 9.16 0.88 14.92
N ALA A 30 8.17 1.62 15.40
CA ALA A 30 6.77 1.46 15.01
C ALA A 30 6.56 1.81 13.54
N GLN A 31 7.14 2.92 13.07
CA GLN A 31 7.07 3.37 11.69
C GLN A 31 7.71 2.35 10.75
N THR A 32 8.94 1.92 11.01
CA THR A 32 9.63 0.90 10.21
C THR A 32 8.84 -0.41 10.16
N ALA A 33 8.22 -0.82 11.27
CA ALA A 33 7.40 -2.04 11.28
C ALA A 33 6.16 -1.93 10.39
N LEU A 34 5.49 -0.78 10.40
CA LEU A 34 4.32 -0.52 9.56
C LEU A 34 4.67 -0.42 8.07
N GLU A 35 5.78 0.24 7.74
CA GLU A 35 6.27 0.41 6.37
C GLU A 35 6.74 -0.92 5.77
N CYS A 36 7.54 -1.69 6.51
CA CYS A 36 8.15 -2.93 6.04
C CYS A 36 7.29 -4.17 6.28
N ILE A 37 6.02 -4.05 6.69
CA ILE A 37 5.18 -5.23 7.02
C ILE A 37 5.05 -6.23 5.85
N ASP A 38 5.10 -5.74 4.61
CA ASP A 38 5.04 -6.56 3.40
C ASP A 38 6.43 -7.07 2.92
N ASP A 39 7.51 -6.55 3.49
CA ASP A 39 8.88 -6.86 3.10
C ASP A 39 9.40 -8.13 3.82
N GLN A 40 10.56 -8.63 3.39
CA GLN A 40 11.24 -9.71 4.12
C GLN A 40 12.16 -9.18 5.23
N PHE A 41 12.79 -8.03 4.99
CA PHE A 41 13.76 -7.42 5.87
C PHE A 41 13.47 -5.93 6.04
N ALA A 42 13.91 -5.39 7.17
CA ALA A 42 13.90 -3.96 7.46
C ALA A 42 15.28 -3.53 7.97
N ILE A 43 15.56 -2.23 7.90
CA ILE A 43 16.75 -1.63 8.51
C ILE A 43 16.30 -0.91 9.78
N VAL A 44 16.86 -1.30 10.91
CA VAL A 44 16.58 -0.68 12.22
C VAL A 44 17.92 -0.37 12.87
N ASP A 45 18.14 0.88 13.27
CA ASP A 45 19.41 1.34 13.84
C ASP A 45 20.63 0.98 12.96
N ASP A 46 20.52 1.12 11.63
CA ASP A 46 21.52 0.71 10.62
C ASP A 46 21.79 -0.81 10.51
N HIS A 47 20.96 -1.65 11.12
CA HIS A 47 21.08 -3.12 11.06
C HIS A 47 19.95 -3.76 10.25
N PHE A 48 20.30 -4.72 9.39
CA PHE A 48 19.32 -5.58 8.74
C PHE A 48 18.68 -6.54 9.75
N VAL A 49 17.35 -6.49 9.86
CA VAL A 49 16.55 -7.39 10.69
C VAL A 49 15.45 -8.02 9.85
N THR A 50 15.00 -9.22 10.24
CA THR A 50 13.81 -9.80 9.61
C THR A 50 12.57 -9.02 10.06
N VAL A 51 11.56 -8.96 9.19
CA VAL A 51 10.28 -8.33 9.55
C VAL A 51 9.60 -9.09 10.70
N GLU A 52 9.81 -10.40 10.80
CA GLU A 52 9.33 -11.21 11.93
C GLU A 52 9.98 -10.80 13.27
N ASP A 53 11.31 -10.62 13.30
CA ASP A 53 12.02 -10.17 14.50
C ASP A 53 11.62 -8.73 14.89
N LEU A 54 11.47 -7.85 13.89
CA LEU A 54 11.00 -6.48 14.08
C LEU A 54 9.60 -6.47 14.72
N TRP A 55 8.64 -7.17 14.15
CA TRP A 55 7.29 -7.25 14.71
C TRP A 55 7.26 -7.98 16.05
N THR A 56 8.14 -8.94 16.31
CA THR A 56 8.28 -9.56 17.64
C THR A 56 8.71 -8.53 18.69
N ARG A 57 9.64 -7.61 18.35
CA ARG A 57 10.01 -6.47 19.23
C ARG A 57 8.83 -5.52 19.46
N VAL A 58 8.04 -5.25 18.41
CA VAL A 58 6.88 -4.34 18.45
C VAL A 58 5.68 -4.95 19.18
N LEU A 59 5.48 -6.27 19.12
CA LEU A 59 4.42 -6.96 19.84
C LEU A 59 4.84 -7.40 21.25
N GLY A 60 6.14 -7.44 21.53
CA GLY A 60 6.67 -7.86 22.83
C GLY A 60 6.09 -7.06 23.99
N THR A 61 5.24 -7.70 24.79
CA THR A 61 4.58 -7.10 25.98
C THR A 61 5.29 -7.45 27.29
N GLY A 62 6.46 -8.06 27.22
CA GLY A 62 7.16 -8.60 28.39
C GLY A 62 6.39 -9.76 29.03
N HIS A 63 5.98 -9.59 30.30
CA HIS A 63 5.28 -10.63 31.07
C HIS A 63 3.75 -10.48 31.06
N ALA A 64 3.18 -9.59 30.23
CA ALA A 64 1.74 -9.39 30.18
C ALA A 64 1.05 -10.67 29.67
N ARG A 65 0.21 -11.28 30.52
CA ARG A 65 -0.41 -12.59 30.24
C ARG A 65 -1.65 -12.51 29.36
N ASP A 66 -2.21 -11.33 29.17
CA ASP A 66 -3.41 -11.09 28.38
C ASP A 66 -3.18 -9.88 27.48
N ALA A 67 -3.05 -10.13 26.17
CA ALA A 67 -2.88 -9.08 25.18
C ALA A 67 -3.81 -9.30 23.97
N VAL A 68 -4.14 -8.22 23.28
CA VAL A 68 -4.92 -8.22 22.04
C VAL A 68 -4.26 -7.27 21.05
N VAL A 69 -4.08 -7.72 19.80
CA VAL A 69 -3.63 -6.85 18.71
C VAL A 69 -4.84 -6.37 17.93
N VAL A 70 -4.93 -5.05 17.74
CA VAL A 70 -5.91 -4.39 16.87
C VAL A 70 -5.17 -3.90 15.63
N HIS A 71 -5.69 -4.19 14.44
CA HIS A 71 -5.09 -3.74 13.18
C HIS A 71 -6.09 -2.94 12.33
N PRO A 72 -5.64 -2.11 11.37
CA PRO A 72 -6.54 -1.36 10.52
C PRO A 72 -7.35 -2.33 9.66
N THR A 73 -8.63 -2.06 9.46
CA THR A 73 -9.52 -3.04 8.83
C THR A 73 -9.21 -3.23 7.35
N TRP A 74 -8.70 -2.18 6.70
CA TRP A 74 -8.32 -2.19 5.28
C TRP A 74 -7.04 -2.99 4.99
N TRP A 75 -6.32 -3.49 6.00
CA TRP A 75 -5.13 -4.30 5.77
C TRP A 75 -5.43 -5.55 4.95
N THR A 76 -4.49 -5.90 4.06
CA THR A 76 -4.64 -7.07 3.20
C THR A 76 -4.64 -8.35 4.04
N PRO A 77 -5.29 -9.43 3.57
CA PRO A 77 -5.29 -10.72 4.27
C PRO A 77 -3.88 -11.24 4.59
N ASN A 78 -2.88 -10.92 3.75
CA ASN A 78 -1.49 -11.31 3.96
C ASN A 78 -0.87 -10.58 5.16
N ARG A 79 -1.03 -9.25 5.25
CA ARG A 79 -0.58 -8.46 6.42
C ARG A 79 -1.21 -8.98 7.71
N VAL A 80 -2.52 -9.26 7.68
CA VAL A 80 -3.26 -9.78 8.84
C VAL A 80 -2.79 -11.18 9.23
N THR A 81 -2.55 -12.06 8.25
CA THR A 81 -2.04 -13.43 8.51
C THR A 81 -0.66 -13.37 9.14
N ARG A 82 0.26 -12.60 8.56
CA ARG A 82 1.60 -12.40 9.10
C ARG A 82 1.57 -11.84 10.52
N LEU A 83 0.77 -10.79 10.76
CA LEU A 83 0.61 -10.22 12.10
C LEU A 83 0.07 -11.26 13.10
N ARG A 84 -0.89 -12.10 12.67
CA ARG A 84 -1.46 -13.17 13.50
C ARG A 84 -0.44 -14.26 13.84
N ASP A 85 0.38 -14.66 12.87
CA ASP A 85 1.42 -15.67 13.08
C ASP A 85 2.46 -15.16 14.08
N ILE A 86 2.90 -13.90 13.95
CA ILE A 86 3.87 -13.28 14.87
C ILE A 86 3.25 -13.05 16.26
N ALA A 87 1.99 -12.61 16.32
CA ALA A 87 1.24 -12.48 17.57
C ALA A 87 1.16 -13.82 18.30
N THR A 88 0.92 -14.92 17.58
CA THR A 88 0.88 -16.28 18.13
C THR A 88 2.23 -16.67 18.74
N THR A 89 3.34 -16.39 18.05
CA THR A 89 4.70 -16.60 18.57
C THR A 89 4.97 -15.78 19.84
N CYS A 90 4.39 -14.58 19.94
CA CYS A 90 4.46 -13.74 21.14
C CYS A 90 3.49 -14.17 22.27
N GLY A 91 2.73 -15.26 22.09
CA GLY A 91 1.73 -15.72 23.07
C GLY A 91 0.43 -14.89 23.09
N ILE A 92 0.19 -14.08 22.06
CA ILE A 92 -0.98 -13.21 21.92
C ILE A 92 -2.05 -13.96 21.10
N GLY A 93 -3.04 -14.52 21.80
CA GLY A 93 -4.07 -15.36 21.18
C GLY A 93 -5.17 -14.62 20.42
N ARG A 94 -5.16 -13.28 20.39
CA ARG A 94 -6.25 -12.49 19.82
C ARG A 94 -5.73 -11.35 18.94
N VAL A 95 -6.15 -11.38 17.68
CA VAL A 95 -5.91 -10.35 16.67
C VAL A 95 -7.25 -10.00 16.04
N VAL A 96 -7.66 -8.73 16.14
CA VAL A 96 -8.96 -8.24 15.68
C VAL A 96 -8.82 -7.02 14.77
N SER A 97 -9.74 -6.86 13.83
CA SER A 97 -9.80 -5.63 13.04
C SER A 97 -10.31 -4.46 13.89
N ARG A 98 -9.93 -3.24 13.52
CA ARG A 98 -10.37 -2.02 14.20
C ARG A 98 -11.88 -1.82 14.09
N ALA A 99 -12.47 -2.15 12.94
CA ALA A 99 -13.91 -2.11 12.74
C ALA A 99 -14.65 -3.12 13.63
N ASP A 100 -14.16 -4.36 13.75
CA ASP A 100 -14.79 -5.35 14.64
C ASP A 100 -14.65 -4.94 16.11
N ALA A 101 -13.49 -4.42 16.51
CA ALA A 101 -13.30 -3.87 17.85
C ALA A 101 -14.29 -2.72 18.11
N LEU A 102 -14.53 -1.82 17.16
CA LEU A 102 -15.48 -0.71 17.33
C LEU A 102 -16.95 -1.12 17.20
N GLY A 103 -17.25 -2.16 16.42
CA GLY A 103 -18.59 -2.64 16.09
C GLY A 103 -19.21 -3.58 17.12
N ALA A 104 -18.42 -4.12 18.06
CA ALA A 104 -18.85 -5.14 19.03
C ALA A 104 -20.06 -4.75 19.91
N ASP A 105 -20.30 -3.45 20.14
CA ASP A 105 -21.42 -2.93 20.97
C ASP A 105 -22.56 -2.30 20.15
N ALA A 106 -22.56 -2.45 18.82
CA ALA A 106 -23.62 -1.90 18.00
C ALA A 106 -24.98 -2.42 18.47
N THR A 107 -25.83 -1.50 18.94
CA THR A 107 -27.15 -1.85 19.47
C THR A 107 -28.13 -2.28 18.37
N GLY A 108 -27.82 -1.90 17.12
CA GLY A 108 -28.53 -2.32 15.91
C GLY A 108 -27.86 -3.51 15.23
N ALA A 109 -28.63 -4.25 14.43
CA ALA A 109 -28.13 -5.39 13.65
C ALA A 109 -27.08 -4.99 12.56
N SER A 110 -26.97 -3.70 12.24
CA SER A 110 -26.07 -3.17 11.22
C SER A 110 -25.36 -1.90 11.72
N TRP A 111 -24.05 -1.93 11.72
CA TRP A 111 -23.17 -0.79 12.01
C TRP A 111 -22.21 -0.55 10.84
N THR A 112 -21.70 0.67 10.78
CA THR A 112 -20.67 1.09 9.82
C THR A 112 -19.55 1.79 10.57
N VAL A 113 -18.29 1.42 10.30
CA VAL A 113 -17.10 2.12 10.80
C VAL A 113 -16.42 2.81 9.62
N ILE A 114 -16.10 4.10 9.79
CA ILE A 114 -15.30 4.90 8.88
C ILE A 114 -13.92 5.07 9.53
N GLU A 115 -12.86 4.53 8.94
CA GLU A 115 -11.47 4.69 9.40
C GLU A 115 -10.74 5.70 8.51
N ILE A 116 -10.19 6.76 9.11
CA ILE A 116 -9.36 7.75 8.41
C ILE A 116 -7.87 7.46 8.68
N SER A 117 -7.07 7.36 7.63
CA SER A 117 -5.60 7.25 7.69
C SER A 117 -4.93 8.39 6.92
N THR A 118 -3.59 8.40 6.85
CA THR A 118 -2.80 9.34 6.04
C THR A 118 -3.25 9.36 4.59
N ASP A 119 -3.36 8.19 3.97
CA ASP A 119 -3.47 8.08 2.52
C ASP A 119 -4.86 7.67 2.04
N LEU A 120 -5.70 7.13 2.93
CA LEU A 120 -7.02 6.64 2.58
C LEU A 120 -8.07 6.87 3.66
N VAL A 121 -9.34 6.80 3.25
CA VAL A 121 -10.50 6.59 4.12
C VAL A 121 -11.11 5.25 3.79
N SER A 122 -11.46 4.45 4.80
CA SER A 122 -12.13 3.16 4.63
C SER A 122 -13.50 3.15 5.29
N VAL A 123 -14.47 2.48 4.68
CA VAL A 123 -15.82 2.25 5.19
C VAL A 123 -16.03 0.74 5.30
N THR A 124 -16.32 0.27 6.52
CA THR A 124 -16.60 -1.15 6.80
C THR A 124 -17.99 -1.29 7.39
N HIS A 125 -18.82 -2.13 6.76
CA HIS A 125 -20.11 -2.55 7.29
C HIS A 125 -19.97 -3.83 8.11
N ASN A 126 -20.90 -4.08 9.03
CA ASN A 126 -20.95 -5.32 9.82
C ASN A 126 -20.82 -6.58 8.94
N GLY A 127 -19.73 -7.35 9.12
CA GLY A 127 -19.43 -8.56 8.36
C GLY A 127 -19.08 -8.36 6.88
N GLY A 128 -18.94 -7.10 6.43
CA GLY A 128 -18.60 -6.71 5.07
C GLY A 128 -17.09 -6.60 4.83
N VAL A 129 -16.70 -6.54 3.55
CA VAL A 129 -15.34 -6.22 3.15
C VAL A 129 -15.16 -4.69 3.18
N PRO A 130 -14.04 -4.16 3.68
CA PRO A 130 -13.77 -2.72 3.68
C PRO A 130 -13.76 -2.16 2.26
N GLN A 131 -14.39 -0.99 2.08
CA GLN A 131 -14.29 -0.18 0.87
C GLN A 131 -13.40 1.02 1.18
N SER A 132 -12.36 1.28 0.37
CA SER A 132 -11.37 2.33 0.66
C SER A 132 -11.16 3.27 -0.51
N TRP A 133 -10.92 4.55 -0.23
CA TRP A 133 -10.60 5.61 -1.20
C TRP A 133 -9.34 6.34 -0.81
N THR A 134 -8.49 6.65 -1.78
CA THR A 134 -7.31 7.47 -1.55
C THR A 134 -7.71 8.92 -1.26
N ARG A 135 -7.01 9.55 -0.31
CA ARG A 135 -7.11 10.97 -0.01
C ARG A 135 -6.28 11.80 -1.01
N GLY A 136 -5.11 11.28 -1.39
CA GLY A 136 -4.24 11.89 -2.40
C GLY A 136 -4.82 11.76 -3.81
N GLY A 137 -4.64 12.81 -4.62
CA GLY A 137 -5.09 12.84 -6.02
C GLY A 137 -6.58 13.15 -6.22
N HIS A 138 -7.36 13.30 -5.15
CA HIS A 138 -8.79 13.65 -5.19
C HIS A 138 -9.07 14.91 -4.38
N THR A 139 -10.13 15.64 -4.75
CA THR A 139 -10.62 16.74 -3.90
C THR A 139 -11.26 16.17 -2.64
N GLU A 140 -11.18 16.92 -1.53
CA GLU A 140 -11.83 16.53 -0.27
C GLU A 140 -13.33 16.22 -0.48
N GLU A 141 -14.03 17.05 -1.26
CA GLU A 141 -15.44 16.88 -1.57
C GLU A 141 -15.73 15.54 -2.29
N ALA A 142 -14.87 15.13 -3.23
CA ALA A 142 -15.05 13.87 -3.96
C ALA A 142 -14.88 12.65 -3.03
N VAL A 143 -13.92 12.70 -2.10
CA VAL A 143 -13.73 11.66 -1.09
C VAL A 143 -14.92 11.62 -0.14
N VAL A 144 -15.41 12.78 0.32
CA VAL A 144 -16.59 12.89 1.17
C VAL A 144 -17.83 12.32 0.48
N ASP A 145 -18.08 12.65 -0.79
CA ASP A 145 -19.20 12.13 -1.57
C ASP A 145 -19.15 10.60 -1.71
N ALA A 146 -17.96 10.06 -2.00
CA ALA A 146 -17.77 8.61 -2.13
C ALA A 146 -18.01 7.89 -0.80
N VAL A 147 -17.48 8.41 0.30
CA VAL A 147 -17.69 7.87 1.65
C VAL A 147 -19.16 7.94 2.04
N CYS A 148 -19.84 9.08 1.81
CA CYS A 148 -21.27 9.21 2.10
C CYS A 148 -22.11 8.21 1.29
N THR A 149 -21.77 8.00 0.02
CA THR A 149 -22.43 7.02 -0.84
C THR A 149 -22.25 5.60 -0.30
N ALA A 150 -21.05 5.26 0.18
CA ALA A 150 -20.77 3.93 0.72
C ALA A 150 -21.38 3.69 2.11
N VAL A 151 -21.49 4.72 2.94
CA VAL A 151 -22.21 4.65 4.23
C VAL A 151 -23.70 4.35 4.01
N GLY A 152 -24.30 4.95 2.98
CA GLY A 152 -25.72 4.76 2.66
C GLY A 152 -26.64 5.17 3.82
N ASP A 153 -27.67 4.36 4.07
CA ASP A 153 -28.72 4.65 5.07
C ASP A 153 -28.40 4.15 6.49
N THR A 154 -27.17 3.70 6.76
CA THR A 154 -26.81 3.16 8.07
C THR A 154 -26.91 4.24 9.16
N ARG A 155 -27.60 3.91 10.25
CA ARG A 155 -27.84 4.85 11.37
C ARG A 155 -26.78 4.78 12.47
N ASP A 156 -26.11 3.65 12.59
CA ASP A 156 -25.09 3.40 13.61
C ASP A 156 -23.69 3.51 12.97
N VAL A 157 -23.21 4.75 12.84
CA VAL A 157 -21.93 5.08 12.18
C VAL A 157 -20.90 5.52 13.21
N VAL A 158 -19.75 4.86 13.20
CA VAL A 158 -18.54 5.22 13.95
C VAL A 158 -17.56 5.88 13.01
N LEU A 159 -17.03 7.03 13.41
CA LEU A 159 -15.97 7.74 12.70
C LEU A 159 -14.69 7.67 13.53
N ASP A 160 -13.73 6.89 13.06
CA ASP A 160 -12.42 6.70 13.67
C ASP A 160 -11.38 7.57 12.96
N VAL A 161 -10.80 8.49 13.73
CA VAL A 161 -9.88 9.52 13.24
C VAL A 161 -8.79 9.69 14.27
N PRO A 162 -7.67 8.96 14.13
CA PRO A 162 -6.52 9.12 15.02
C PRO A 162 -6.00 10.56 15.02
N ASP A 163 -5.59 11.05 16.20
CA ASP A 163 -5.23 12.45 16.42
C ASP A 163 -3.96 12.87 15.65
N ASP A 164 -3.13 11.91 15.31
CA ASP A 164 -1.85 12.00 14.64
C ASP A 164 -1.94 11.87 13.11
N VAL A 165 -3.14 11.66 12.55
CA VAL A 165 -3.35 11.64 11.10
C VAL A 165 -3.44 13.06 10.53
N PRO A 166 -2.48 13.49 9.67
CA PRO A 166 -2.49 14.82 9.07
C PRO A 166 -3.76 15.05 8.23
N GLY A 167 -4.42 16.19 8.44
CA GLY A 167 -5.66 16.56 7.74
C GLY A 167 -6.89 15.70 8.10
N GLY A 168 -6.76 14.79 9.06
CA GLY A 168 -7.85 13.87 9.43
C GLY A 168 -9.03 14.59 10.07
N ARG A 169 -8.77 15.58 10.93
CA ARG A 169 -9.82 16.36 11.62
C ARG A 169 -10.63 17.22 10.65
N GLU A 170 -10.01 17.77 9.63
CA GLU A 170 -10.67 18.56 8.58
C GLU A 170 -11.64 17.67 7.79
N LEU A 171 -11.18 16.51 7.33
CA LEU A 171 -12.00 15.53 6.62
C LEU A 171 -13.13 14.98 7.50
N ALA A 172 -12.85 14.72 8.78
CA ALA A 172 -13.87 14.31 9.76
C ALA A 172 -14.97 15.36 9.93
N ARG A 173 -14.60 16.65 9.98
CA ARG A 173 -15.57 17.77 10.01
C ARG A 173 -16.38 17.83 8.72
N ALA A 174 -15.80 17.52 7.57
CA ALA A 174 -16.53 17.47 6.31
C ALA A 174 -17.55 16.33 6.29
N LEU A 175 -17.15 15.14 6.74
CA LEU A 175 -18.02 13.96 6.84
C LEU A 175 -19.17 14.17 7.85
N THR A 176 -18.89 14.71 9.03
CA THR A 176 -19.91 14.93 10.09
C THR A 176 -20.99 15.94 9.70
N ARG A 177 -20.75 16.80 8.68
CA ARG A 177 -21.79 17.67 8.10
C ARG A 177 -22.81 16.91 7.26
N ARG A 178 -22.48 15.71 6.78
CA ARG A 178 -23.32 14.90 5.86
C ARG A 178 -23.79 13.59 6.48
N VAL A 179 -23.00 13.01 7.37
CA VAL A 179 -23.26 11.72 8.02
C VAL A 179 -23.35 11.92 9.52
N ARG A 180 -24.46 11.48 10.11
CA ARG A 180 -24.60 11.43 11.57
C ARG A 180 -23.77 10.26 12.10
N CYS A 181 -22.68 10.58 12.79
CA CYS A 181 -21.75 9.60 13.34
C CYS A 181 -21.32 9.97 14.77
N ARG A 182 -20.80 8.97 15.50
CA ARG A 182 -20.05 9.19 16.75
C ARG A 182 -18.56 9.05 16.46
N HIS A 183 -17.72 9.79 17.17
CA HIS A 183 -16.27 9.61 17.07
C HIS A 183 -15.85 8.38 17.89
N ALA A 184 -14.92 7.60 17.36
CA ALA A 184 -14.22 6.60 18.15
C ALA A 184 -13.28 7.31 19.15
N SER A 185 -13.10 6.71 20.33
CA SER A 185 -12.03 7.09 21.24
C SER A 185 -11.02 5.95 21.42
N PRO A 186 -9.76 6.22 21.79
CA PRO A 186 -8.81 5.15 22.10
C PRO A 186 -9.27 4.24 23.25
N VAL A 187 -9.96 4.81 24.24
CA VAL A 187 -10.56 4.04 25.36
C VAL A 187 -11.63 3.07 24.86
N ASP A 188 -12.39 3.50 23.86
CA ASP A 188 -13.42 2.71 23.21
C ASP A 188 -12.85 1.47 22.51
N VAL A 189 -11.74 1.62 21.78
CA VAL A 189 -11.03 0.49 21.15
C VAL A 189 -10.48 -0.45 22.23
N LEU A 190 -9.81 0.10 23.24
CA LEU A 190 -9.25 -0.66 24.37
C LEU A 190 -10.30 -1.51 25.10
N GLN A 191 -11.45 -0.92 25.46
CA GLN A 191 -12.49 -1.66 26.19
C GLN A 191 -13.08 -2.80 25.35
N ARG A 192 -13.32 -2.57 24.05
CA ARG A 192 -14.00 -3.55 23.18
C ARG A 192 -13.08 -4.64 22.66
N ALA A 193 -11.82 -4.31 22.43
CA ALA A 193 -10.78 -5.30 22.20
C ALA A 193 -10.64 -6.27 23.38
N VAL A 194 -11.18 -5.97 24.57
CA VAL A 194 -11.11 -6.85 25.75
C VAL A 194 -12.39 -7.65 25.99
N THR A 195 -13.56 -7.11 25.64
CA THR A 195 -14.86 -7.71 26.01
C THR A 195 -15.36 -8.82 25.09
N ASP A 196 -14.81 -8.97 23.87
CA ASP A 196 -15.27 -10.03 22.97
C ASP A 196 -14.85 -11.43 23.45
N THR A 197 -15.83 -12.31 23.59
CA THR A 197 -15.64 -13.75 23.85
C THR A 197 -15.53 -14.43 22.50
N PRO A 198 -14.58 -15.36 22.25
CA PRO A 198 -14.31 -15.87 20.91
C PRO A 198 -15.60 -16.39 20.25
N ALA A 199 -16.10 -15.66 19.26
CA ALA A 199 -17.13 -16.14 18.37
C ALA A 199 -16.49 -17.28 17.56
N ARG A 200 -17.00 -18.50 17.77
CA ARG A 200 -16.60 -19.70 17.05
C ARG A 200 -16.70 -19.41 15.54
N GLU A 201 -15.58 -19.51 14.83
CA GLU A 201 -15.54 -19.27 13.38
C GLU A 201 -16.63 -20.09 12.68
N PRO A 202 -17.51 -19.48 11.87
CA PRO A 202 -18.44 -20.25 11.07
C PRO A 202 -17.67 -20.99 9.98
N GLU A 203 -17.69 -22.33 10.03
CA GLU A 203 -17.16 -23.20 8.98
C GLU A 203 -17.74 -22.80 7.61
N ARG A 204 -16.92 -22.15 6.78
CA ARG A 204 -17.28 -21.82 5.40
C ARG A 204 -17.21 -23.10 4.56
N ARG A 205 -18.38 -23.73 4.36
CA ARG A 205 -18.51 -24.81 3.37
C ARG A 205 -18.27 -24.26 1.95
N PRO A 206 -17.45 -24.95 1.13
CA PRO A 206 -17.19 -24.50 -0.24
C PRO A 206 -18.44 -24.68 -1.11
N ARG A 207 -19.03 -23.58 -1.58
CA ARG A 207 -20.04 -23.60 -2.63
C ARG A 207 -19.33 -23.64 -3.99
N LYS A 208 -19.54 -24.74 -4.72
CA LYS A 208 -19.15 -24.84 -6.14
C LYS A 208 -19.99 -23.84 -6.94
N VAL A 209 -19.36 -22.82 -7.49
CA VAL A 209 -19.99 -21.89 -8.44
C VAL A 209 -19.72 -22.41 -9.85
N THR A 210 -20.78 -22.89 -10.50
CA THR A 210 -20.75 -23.25 -11.92
C THR A 210 -20.82 -21.94 -12.72
N VAL A 211 -19.74 -21.60 -13.43
CA VAL A 211 -19.71 -20.42 -14.32
C VAL A 211 -20.42 -20.79 -15.61
N GLY A 212 -21.63 -20.24 -15.81
CA GLY A 212 -22.36 -20.29 -17.07
C GLY A 212 -21.86 -19.18 -18.01
N VAL A 213 -21.36 -19.55 -19.18
CA VAL A 213 -21.01 -18.63 -20.27
C VAL A 213 -22.30 -18.20 -20.96
N ALA A 214 -22.60 -16.90 -20.95
CA ALA A 214 -23.60 -16.30 -21.83
C ALA A 214 -22.96 -15.14 -22.60
N ALA A 215 -22.72 -15.36 -23.88
CA ALA A 215 -22.29 -14.33 -24.82
C ALA A 215 -23.48 -13.43 -25.18
N VAL A 216 -23.35 -12.12 -24.98
CA VAL A 216 -24.22 -11.11 -25.59
C VAL A 216 -23.32 -10.10 -26.28
N ALA A 217 -23.36 -10.11 -27.61
CA ALA A 217 -22.75 -9.11 -28.46
C ALA A 217 -23.60 -7.83 -28.43
N ILE A 218 -22.99 -6.69 -28.09
CA ILE A 218 -23.54 -5.38 -28.42
C ILE A 218 -22.46 -4.61 -29.17
N MET A 219 -22.77 -4.36 -30.44
CA MET A 219 -22.02 -3.53 -31.37
C MET A 219 -22.35 -2.07 -31.06
N GLY A 220 -21.35 -1.28 -30.68
CA GLY A 220 -21.47 0.14 -30.37
C GLY A 220 -20.30 0.91 -30.97
N MET A 221 -20.52 1.46 -32.15
CA MET A 221 -19.60 2.32 -32.89
C MET A 221 -19.36 3.62 -32.09
N CYS A 222 -18.12 3.88 -31.69
CA CYS A 222 -17.64 5.20 -31.29
C CYS A 222 -16.28 5.41 -31.94
N THR A 223 -16.28 6.08 -33.09
CA THR A 223 -15.07 6.63 -33.70
C THR A 223 -14.51 7.70 -32.78
N THR A 224 -13.43 7.40 -32.06
CA THR A 224 -12.57 8.41 -31.47
C THR A 224 -11.26 8.43 -32.26
N LEU A 225 -10.93 9.61 -32.78
CA LEU A 225 -9.69 9.87 -33.49
C LEU A 225 -8.54 9.66 -32.50
N ALA A 226 -7.75 8.62 -32.72
CA ALA A 226 -6.44 8.52 -32.08
C ALA A 226 -5.58 9.67 -32.59
N ALA A 227 -5.29 10.63 -31.72
CA ALA A 227 -4.19 11.54 -31.95
C ALA A 227 -2.90 10.71 -31.88
N HIS A 228 -2.40 10.32 -33.06
CA HIS A 228 -1.02 9.87 -33.21
C HIS A 228 -0.14 11.10 -32.94
N GLU A 229 0.32 11.26 -31.71
CA GLU A 229 1.43 12.18 -31.45
C GLU A 229 2.68 11.61 -32.11
N ARG A 230 3.09 12.25 -33.21
CA ARG A 230 4.39 12.02 -33.83
C ARG A 230 5.49 12.37 -32.82
N PRO A 231 6.68 11.72 -32.88
CA PRO A 231 7.80 12.05 -32.03
C PRO A 231 8.12 13.53 -32.25
N THR A 232 7.77 14.36 -31.28
CA THR A 232 8.17 15.76 -31.29
C THR A 232 9.60 15.77 -30.76
N ASP A 233 10.50 16.53 -31.40
CA ASP A 233 11.83 16.85 -30.86
C ASP A 233 11.64 17.53 -29.51
N THR A 234 11.50 16.70 -28.48
CA THR A 234 11.22 17.14 -27.13
C THR A 234 12.57 17.49 -26.57
N VAL A 235 12.83 18.80 -26.41
CA VAL A 235 14.08 19.28 -25.82
C VAL A 235 14.28 18.55 -24.49
N THR A 236 15.34 17.76 -24.37
CA THR A 236 15.65 17.01 -23.16
C THR A 236 16.53 17.81 -22.21
N THR A 237 16.54 17.41 -20.95
CA THR A 237 17.48 17.89 -19.93
C THR A 237 18.06 16.70 -19.17
N GLY A 238 19.30 16.84 -18.71
CA GLY A 238 19.97 15.81 -17.93
C GLY A 238 19.47 15.83 -16.48
N LEU A 239 19.05 14.66 -16.00
CA LEU A 239 18.76 14.38 -14.61
C LEU A 239 19.86 13.47 -14.06
N VAL A 240 20.49 13.91 -12.97
CA VAL A 240 21.51 13.11 -12.26
C VAL A 240 21.00 12.80 -10.87
N GLU A 241 21.02 11.52 -10.53
CA GLU A 241 20.56 10.98 -9.25
C GLU A 241 21.54 9.94 -8.76
N GLY A 242 22.22 10.20 -7.64
CA GLY A 242 23.23 9.30 -7.11
C GLY A 242 24.30 8.98 -8.16
N ARG A 243 24.38 7.71 -8.56
CA ARG A 243 25.36 7.21 -9.55
C ARG A 243 24.80 7.11 -10.95
N VAL A 244 23.67 7.72 -11.24
CA VAL A 244 22.95 7.53 -12.52
C VAL A 244 22.64 8.89 -13.14
N ALA A 245 22.86 9.00 -14.45
CA ALA A 245 22.46 10.12 -15.28
C ALA A 245 21.52 9.65 -16.40
N VAL A 246 20.41 10.38 -16.61
CA VAL A 246 19.36 10.05 -17.60
C VAL A 246 18.87 11.35 -18.27
N GLN A 247 18.49 11.29 -19.54
CA GLN A 247 17.79 12.39 -20.21
C GLN A 247 16.27 12.27 -20.02
N ILE A 248 15.64 13.34 -19.57
CA ILE A 248 14.17 13.44 -19.46
C ILE A 248 13.67 14.65 -20.26
N PRO A 249 12.38 14.70 -20.66
CA PRO A 249 11.81 15.89 -21.27
C PRO A 249 11.96 17.13 -20.39
N ARG A 250 12.38 18.24 -20.99
CA ARG A 250 12.55 19.51 -20.28
C ARG A 250 11.20 20.02 -19.77
N GLY A 251 11.18 20.50 -18.53
CA GLY A 251 9.98 21.07 -17.90
C GLY A 251 9.05 20.03 -17.28
N TRP A 252 9.39 18.75 -17.35
CA TRP A 252 8.69 17.71 -16.60
C TRP A 252 9.09 17.78 -15.12
N ARG A 253 8.12 17.57 -14.23
CA ARG A 253 8.35 17.64 -12.79
C ARG A 253 9.02 16.35 -12.34
N VAL A 254 10.04 16.45 -11.50
CA VAL A 254 10.75 15.31 -10.91
C VAL A 254 10.51 15.32 -9.41
N GLU A 255 10.06 14.20 -8.88
CA GLU A 255 9.90 13.98 -7.44
C GLU A 255 10.74 12.78 -7.03
N ARG A 256 11.50 12.94 -5.95
CA ARG A 256 12.19 11.82 -5.33
C ARG A 256 11.25 11.23 -4.30
N VAL A 257 10.99 9.94 -4.42
CA VAL A 257 10.22 9.21 -3.44
C VAL A 257 11.17 8.25 -2.74
N THR A 258 11.46 8.60 -1.50
CA THR A 258 12.28 7.82 -0.56
C THR A 258 11.44 7.13 0.51
N ASP A 259 10.17 7.50 0.60
CA ASP A 259 9.30 7.25 1.75
C ASP A 259 8.11 6.34 1.37
N ASP A 260 8.09 5.79 0.15
CA ASP A 260 7.10 4.83 -0.34
C ASP A 260 7.63 3.38 -0.30
N ALA A 261 6.73 2.41 -0.08
CA ALA A 261 7.00 0.98 0.17
C ALA A 261 7.62 0.18 -1.02
N GLY A 262 8.57 0.76 -1.74
CA GLY A 262 9.49 -0.01 -2.58
C GLY A 262 10.78 0.76 -2.80
N SER A 263 11.63 0.28 -3.71
CA SER A 263 12.96 0.89 -3.90
C SER A 263 12.87 2.41 -4.07
N PRO A 264 13.72 3.19 -3.37
CA PRO A 264 13.82 4.63 -3.57
C PRO A 264 13.91 4.93 -5.06
N ARG A 265 13.00 5.78 -5.52
CA ARG A 265 12.81 6.01 -6.95
C ARG A 265 12.57 7.46 -7.24
N LEU A 266 13.04 7.87 -8.41
CA LEU A 266 12.56 9.11 -9.00
C LEU A 266 11.28 8.84 -9.78
N GLN A 267 10.35 9.76 -9.66
CA GLN A 267 9.13 9.81 -10.45
C GLN A 267 9.15 11.08 -11.30
N VAL A 268 8.89 10.93 -12.59
CA VAL A 268 8.89 12.04 -13.56
C VAL A 268 7.50 12.18 -14.15
N PHE A 269 6.92 13.39 -14.00
CA PHE A 269 5.54 13.70 -14.35
C PHE A 269 5.49 14.60 -15.58
N SER A 270 4.65 14.23 -16.54
CA SER A 270 4.29 15.12 -17.64
C SER A 270 3.53 16.34 -17.11
N PRO A 271 3.72 17.55 -17.69
CA PRO A 271 2.99 18.75 -17.27
C PRO A 271 1.46 18.63 -17.36
N SER A 272 0.96 17.77 -18.24
CA SER A 272 -0.47 17.54 -18.45
C SER A 272 -1.04 16.37 -17.63
N GLY A 273 -0.18 15.59 -16.96
CA GLY A 273 -0.55 14.37 -16.24
C GLY A 273 -0.40 14.52 -14.74
N THR A 274 -1.29 13.86 -14.00
CA THR A 274 -1.19 13.75 -12.53
C THR A 274 -0.41 12.51 -12.10
N ASP A 275 -0.30 11.51 -12.98
CA ASP A 275 0.44 10.27 -12.72
C ASP A 275 1.88 10.38 -13.25
N PRO A 276 2.84 9.71 -12.59
CA PRO A 276 4.20 9.63 -13.09
C PRO A 276 4.21 8.86 -14.41
N VAL A 277 4.96 9.37 -15.38
CA VAL A 277 5.16 8.72 -16.67
C VAL A 277 6.42 7.85 -16.65
N ILE A 278 7.47 8.31 -15.96
CA ILE A 278 8.76 7.62 -15.85
C ILE A 278 9.08 7.37 -14.37
N HIS A 279 9.44 6.13 -14.05
CA HIS A 279 10.04 5.73 -12.77
C HIS A 279 11.50 5.39 -13.00
N ILE A 280 12.40 5.81 -12.11
CA ILE A 280 13.83 5.48 -12.20
C ILE A 280 14.29 4.94 -10.85
N THR A 281 14.85 3.73 -10.85
CA THR A 281 15.52 3.15 -9.70
C THR A 281 16.93 2.72 -10.07
N GLN A 282 17.81 2.70 -9.08
CA GLN A 282 19.19 2.25 -9.25
C GLN A 282 19.57 1.26 -8.16
N SER A 283 20.34 0.25 -8.53
CA SER A 283 20.90 -0.74 -7.61
C SER A 283 22.32 -1.10 -8.03
N PRO A 284 23.23 -1.46 -7.11
CA PRO A 284 24.52 -2.01 -7.50
C PRO A 284 24.34 -3.34 -8.23
N VAL A 285 25.25 -3.63 -9.17
CA VAL A 285 25.35 -4.96 -9.76
C VAL A 285 25.95 -5.91 -8.71
N GLY A 286 25.20 -6.96 -8.36
CA GLY A 286 25.65 -8.02 -7.45
C GLY A 286 26.49 -9.09 -8.14
N ALA A 287 26.90 -10.10 -7.39
CA ALA A 287 27.53 -11.29 -7.96
C ALA A 287 26.49 -12.17 -8.69
N GLY A 288 26.85 -12.71 -9.85
CA GLY A 288 25.98 -13.58 -10.66
C GLY A 288 25.40 -12.89 -11.90
N ASP A 289 24.62 -13.65 -12.67
CA ASP A 289 23.93 -13.11 -13.85
C ASP A 289 22.76 -12.21 -13.43
N VAL A 290 22.66 -11.03 -14.06
CA VAL A 290 21.67 -10.02 -13.70
C VAL A 290 20.26 -10.45 -14.07
N ALA A 291 20.09 -11.14 -15.20
CA ALA A 291 18.80 -11.60 -15.67
C ALA A 291 18.28 -12.75 -14.79
N ASP A 292 19.14 -13.70 -14.41
CA ASP A 292 18.78 -14.78 -13.51
C ASP A 292 18.42 -14.28 -12.11
N THR A 293 19.21 -13.35 -11.57
CA THR A 293 18.94 -12.72 -10.26
C THR A 293 17.61 -11.96 -10.28
N LEU A 294 17.33 -11.22 -11.37
CA LEU A 294 16.07 -10.49 -11.52
C LEU A 294 14.89 -11.46 -11.67
N ARG A 295 15.01 -12.49 -12.51
CA ARG A 295 13.98 -13.52 -12.69
C ARG A 295 13.62 -14.17 -11.35
N TYR A 296 14.63 -14.61 -10.59
CA TYR A 296 14.44 -15.20 -9.27
C TYR A 296 13.65 -14.26 -8.34
N ALA A 297 14.01 -12.97 -8.30
CA ALA A 297 13.32 -11.98 -7.47
C ALA A 297 11.86 -11.75 -7.91
N LEU A 298 11.60 -11.67 -9.22
CA LEU A 298 10.25 -11.48 -9.75
C LEU A 298 9.35 -12.70 -9.46
N GLU A 299 9.91 -13.90 -9.50
CA GLU A 299 9.20 -15.16 -9.20
C GLU A 299 8.79 -15.30 -7.73
N GLN A 300 9.40 -14.55 -6.79
CA GLN A 300 8.97 -14.51 -5.38
C GLN A 300 7.71 -13.67 -5.15
N ALA A 301 7.32 -12.83 -6.12
CA ALA A 301 6.13 -12.01 -6.01
C ALA A 301 4.85 -12.83 -6.27
N PRO A 302 3.68 -12.36 -5.81
CA PRO A 302 2.41 -13.01 -6.14
C PRO A 302 2.23 -13.17 -7.65
N ALA A 303 1.71 -14.34 -8.06
CA ALA A 303 1.48 -14.66 -9.46
C ALA A 303 0.64 -13.57 -10.16
N GLY A 304 1.09 -13.15 -11.34
CA GLY A 304 0.43 -12.12 -12.14
C GLY A 304 0.82 -10.69 -11.81
N VAL A 305 1.60 -10.43 -10.75
CA VAL A 305 2.14 -9.09 -10.47
C VAL A 305 3.25 -8.72 -11.44
N PHE A 306 4.17 -9.65 -11.72
CA PHE A 306 5.20 -9.47 -12.74
C PHE A 306 4.99 -10.49 -13.86
N VAL A 307 4.91 -10.00 -15.08
CA VAL A 307 4.61 -10.80 -16.28
C VAL A 307 5.51 -10.34 -17.44
N ASP A 308 5.51 -11.10 -18.53
CA ASP A 308 6.23 -10.76 -19.77
C ASP A 308 7.73 -10.49 -19.55
N PHE A 309 8.39 -11.30 -18.73
CA PHE A 309 9.84 -11.21 -18.53
C PHE A 309 10.57 -11.65 -19.80
N ASP A 310 11.41 -10.77 -20.34
CA ASP A 310 12.29 -11.03 -21.48
C ASP A 310 13.72 -10.56 -21.16
N PRO A 311 14.69 -11.49 -21.00
CA PRO A 311 16.07 -11.15 -20.68
C PRO A 311 16.85 -10.52 -21.86
N ASP A 312 16.37 -10.67 -23.09
CA ASP A 312 17.12 -10.37 -24.32
C ASP A 312 16.47 -9.27 -25.18
N ASP A 313 15.52 -8.52 -24.61
CA ASP A 313 14.75 -7.49 -25.31
C ASP A 313 15.58 -6.22 -25.59
N ARG A 314 15.00 -5.31 -26.39
CA ARG A 314 15.62 -4.08 -26.83
C ARG A 314 14.63 -2.91 -26.80
N ILE A 315 15.03 -1.84 -26.12
CA ILE A 315 14.28 -0.58 -26.10
C ILE A 315 15.16 0.50 -26.72
N ALA A 316 14.65 1.18 -27.76
CA ALA A 316 15.40 2.18 -28.52
C ALA A 316 16.79 1.68 -28.97
N ASP A 317 16.84 0.44 -29.50
CA ASP A 317 18.07 -0.23 -29.92
C ASP A 317 19.13 -0.43 -28.83
N ARG A 318 18.74 -0.34 -27.56
CA ARG A 318 19.61 -0.68 -26.44
C ARG A 318 19.19 -2.03 -25.84
N PRO A 319 20.12 -2.97 -25.62
CA PRO A 319 19.83 -4.19 -24.86
C PRO A 319 19.28 -3.84 -23.47
N ALA A 320 18.18 -4.46 -23.09
CA ALA A 320 17.55 -4.28 -21.79
C ALA A 320 16.80 -5.55 -21.38
N ILE A 321 16.84 -5.89 -20.10
CA ILE A 321 15.95 -6.91 -19.55
C ILE A 321 14.61 -6.24 -19.30
N THR A 322 13.53 -6.76 -19.88
CA THR A 322 12.20 -6.16 -19.76
C THR A 322 11.24 -7.06 -18.99
N TYR A 323 10.28 -6.43 -18.32
CA TYR A 323 9.15 -7.11 -17.70
C TYR A 323 8.02 -6.09 -17.49
N ARG A 324 6.82 -6.59 -17.20
CA ARG A 324 5.66 -5.77 -16.90
C ARG A 324 5.18 -6.02 -15.49
N GLU A 325 5.01 -4.94 -14.73
CA GLU A 325 4.36 -4.93 -13.43
C GLU A 325 2.88 -4.58 -13.59
N VAL A 326 2.01 -5.50 -13.21
CA VAL A 326 0.56 -5.34 -13.24
C VAL A 326 0.04 -5.31 -11.82
N ARG A 327 -0.55 -4.18 -11.43
CA ARG A 327 -1.28 -4.03 -10.17
C ARG A 327 -2.68 -3.54 -10.45
N ALA A 328 -3.58 -3.67 -9.48
CA ALA A 328 -5.02 -3.38 -9.63
C ALA A 328 -5.34 -1.99 -10.25
N HIS A 329 -4.45 -1.01 -10.11
CA HIS A 329 -4.66 0.36 -10.58
C HIS A 329 -3.52 0.93 -11.44
N ARG A 330 -2.48 0.15 -11.74
CA ARG A 330 -1.34 0.61 -12.55
C ARG A 330 -0.67 -0.53 -13.30
N GLU A 331 -0.22 -0.20 -14.51
CA GLU A 331 0.64 -1.05 -15.33
C GLU A 331 1.92 -0.28 -15.61
N VAL A 332 3.06 -0.88 -15.24
CA VAL A 332 4.38 -0.30 -15.48
C VAL A 332 5.20 -1.29 -16.31
N ARG A 333 5.73 -0.83 -17.44
CA ARG A 333 6.70 -1.58 -18.24
C ARG A 333 8.10 -1.20 -17.83
N TRP A 334 8.85 -2.15 -17.31
CA TRP A 334 10.19 -1.94 -16.84
C TRP A 334 11.21 -2.34 -17.91
N ALA A 335 12.24 -1.51 -18.05
CA ALA A 335 13.44 -1.81 -18.82
C ALA A 335 14.65 -1.64 -17.89
N VAL A 336 15.43 -2.70 -17.74
CA VAL A 336 16.60 -2.73 -16.87
C VAL A 336 17.86 -2.75 -17.73
N VAL A 337 18.67 -1.71 -17.59
CA VAL A 337 19.97 -1.56 -18.26
C VAL A 337 21.09 -1.67 -17.23
N VAL A 338 22.18 -2.32 -17.62
CA VAL A 338 23.39 -2.42 -16.81
C VAL A 338 24.44 -1.52 -17.44
N ASP A 339 25.00 -0.62 -16.64
CA ASP A 339 26.07 0.30 -17.05
C ASP A 339 27.17 0.29 -15.98
N GLY A 340 28.28 -0.38 -16.29
CA GLY A 340 29.36 -0.61 -15.34
C GLY A 340 28.88 -1.27 -14.03
N PRO A 341 29.10 -0.64 -12.86
CA PRO A 341 28.73 -1.22 -11.57
C PRO A 341 27.27 -0.96 -11.17
N VAL A 342 26.47 -0.32 -12.03
CA VAL A 342 25.10 0.09 -11.72
C VAL A 342 24.08 -0.61 -12.62
N ARG A 343 23.05 -1.16 -11.99
CA ARG A 343 21.83 -1.62 -12.64
C ARG A 343 20.76 -0.53 -12.50
N ILE A 344 20.27 -0.04 -13.63
CA ILE A 344 19.33 1.08 -13.73
C ILE A 344 18.02 0.53 -14.28
N ALA A 345 16.93 0.62 -13.51
CA ALA A 345 15.62 0.19 -13.96
C ALA A 345 14.71 1.39 -14.21
N ILE A 346 14.19 1.47 -15.44
CA ILE A 346 13.33 2.53 -15.92
C ILE A 346 11.93 1.96 -16.17
N GLY A 347 10.96 2.44 -15.40
CA GLY A 347 9.56 2.04 -15.51
C GLY A 347 8.78 3.05 -16.31
N CYS A 348 8.08 2.62 -17.35
CA CYS A 348 7.16 3.44 -18.12
C CYS A 348 5.73 3.12 -17.70
N GLN A 349 5.00 4.12 -17.21
CA GLN A 349 3.60 3.97 -16.82
C GLN A 349 2.72 3.90 -18.08
N GLY A 350 1.90 2.87 -18.18
CA GLY A 350 0.95 2.67 -19.27
C GLY A 350 1.17 1.39 -20.07
N ARG A 351 0.26 1.15 -21.02
CA ARG A 351 0.20 -0.11 -21.79
C ARG A 351 1.26 -0.21 -22.88
N GLU A 352 1.80 0.91 -23.33
CA GLU A 352 2.83 1.01 -24.37
C GLU A 352 4.01 1.83 -23.84
N PHE A 353 5.20 1.58 -24.38
CA PHE A 353 6.39 2.33 -24.00
C PHE A 353 6.34 3.73 -24.64
N HIS A 354 6.05 4.75 -23.82
CA HIS A 354 5.99 6.14 -24.27
C HIS A 354 7.36 6.60 -24.83
N ALA A 355 7.37 7.45 -25.85
CA ALA A 355 8.61 7.90 -26.51
C ALA A 355 9.62 8.53 -25.53
N ALA A 356 9.13 9.26 -24.52
CA ALA A 356 9.96 9.81 -23.44
C ALA A 356 10.66 8.71 -22.61
N CYS A 357 9.97 7.60 -22.34
CA CYS A 357 10.56 6.46 -21.64
C CYS A 357 11.64 5.79 -22.51
N SER A 358 11.39 5.63 -23.80
CA SER A 358 12.38 5.07 -24.74
C SER A 358 13.65 5.94 -24.80
N ALA A 359 13.51 7.26 -24.81
CA ALA A 359 14.63 8.19 -24.75
C ALA A 359 15.39 8.14 -23.40
N ALA A 360 14.67 7.96 -22.29
CA ALA A 360 15.27 7.75 -20.98
C ALA A 360 16.10 6.45 -20.96
N VAL A 361 15.56 5.35 -21.50
CA VAL A 361 16.30 4.08 -21.60
C VAL A 361 17.53 4.20 -22.50
N ALA A 362 17.43 4.88 -23.64
CA ALA A 362 18.55 5.08 -24.54
C ALA A 362 19.71 5.88 -23.90
N SER A 363 19.38 6.84 -23.02
CA SER A 363 20.34 7.79 -22.46
C SER A 363 20.91 7.43 -21.09
N ALA A 364 20.33 6.46 -20.38
CA ALA A 364 20.70 6.16 -19.02
C ALA A 364 22.13 5.60 -18.88
N HIS A 365 22.95 6.15 -18.01
CA HIS A 365 24.31 5.67 -17.78
C HIS A 365 24.77 5.95 -16.36
N ALA A 366 25.85 5.30 -15.94
CA ALA A 366 26.50 5.61 -14.69
C ALA A 366 27.07 7.03 -14.75
N ALA A 367 26.70 7.86 -13.78
CA ALA A 367 27.28 9.19 -13.59
C ALA A 367 28.72 9.02 -13.10
N SER A 368 29.65 9.77 -13.71
CA SER A 368 31.08 9.74 -13.43
C SER A 368 31.46 10.48 -12.15
#